data_AF-A0A7X7ZGL0-F1
#
_entry.id   AF-A0A7X7ZGL0-F1
#
_cell.length_a   1.000
_cell.length_b   1.000
_cell.length_c   1.000
_cell.angle_alpha   90.00
_cell.angle_beta   90.00
_cell.angle_gamma   90.00
#
_symmetry.space_group_name_H-M   'P 1'
#
loop_
_entity.id
_entity.type
_entity.pdbx_description
1 polymer ?
#
loop_
_entity_poly.entity_id
_entity_poly.type
_entity_poly.pdbx_seq_one_letter_code
_entity_poly.pdbx_strand_id
1 'polypeptide(L)'
;AMDGTQKQPIRIVPHVKAFSERGQVAKGATRAIAGWVLHLRGVGAPVDDKAAVELVEQANAGDLAAAVSVALDYLKVDDASVAETVLAQAEEMLAMRR
;
A
#
# COMPACT_ATOMS: atom_id res chain seq x y z
N ALA A 1 -7.20 8.07 -5.91
CA ALA A 1 -8.05 8.35 -4.73
C ALA A 1 -7.57 9.63 -4.05
N MET A 2 -8.45 10.32 -3.32
CA MET A 2 -8.11 11.52 -2.52
C MET A 2 -7.68 11.14 -1.09
N ASP A 3 -6.71 11.85 -0.52
CA ASP A 3 -6.27 11.77 0.90
C ASP A 3 -5.94 10.35 1.41
N GLY A 4 -5.17 9.59 0.63
CA GLY A 4 -4.75 8.24 1.01
C GLY A 4 -3.88 8.23 2.27
N THR A 5 -3.01 9.23 2.42
CA THR A 5 -2.15 9.46 3.60
C THR A 5 -2.93 9.53 4.91
N GLN A 6 -4.15 10.10 4.88
CA GLN A 6 -5.02 10.19 6.05
C GLN A 6 -5.92 8.95 6.20
N LYS A 7 -6.43 8.43 5.09
CA LYS A 7 -7.43 7.34 5.11
C LYS A 7 -6.80 5.99 5.45
N GLN A 8 -5.60 5.70 4.96
CA GLN A 8 -4.96 4.40 5.17
C GLN A 8 -4.66 4.12 6.65
N PRO A 9 -4.02 5.04 7.42
CA PRO A 9 -3.79 4.84 8.84
C PRO A 9 -5.07 4.68 9.67
N ILE A 10 -6.14 5.37 9.29
CA ILE A 10 -7.41 5.38 10.06
C ILE A 10 -8.29 4.19 9.71
N ARG A 11 -8.40 3.85 8.43
CA ARG A 11 -9.43 2.91 7.92
C ARG A 11 -8.89 1.52 7.67
N ILE A 12 -7.59 1.37 7.40
CA ILE A 12 -7.01 0.11 6.91
C ILE A 12 -6.04 -0.48 7.94
N VAL A 13 -5.11 0.32 8.48
CA VAL A 13 -4.09 -0.16 9.44
C VAL A 13 -4.68 -0.86 10.69
N PRO A 14 -5.81 -0.43 11.28
CA PRO A 14 -6.39 -1.13 12.43
C PRO A 14 -6.75 -2.59 12.12
N HIS A 15 -7.20 -2.88 10.90
CA HIS A 15 -7.52 -4.24 10.47
C HIS A 15 -6.27 -5.08 10.24
N VAL A 16 -5.22 -4.48 9.68
CA VAL A 16 -3.91 -5.17 9.51
C VAL A 16 -3.39 -5.59 10.88
N LYS A 17 -3.33 -4.66 11.85
CA LYS A 17 -2.86 -4.94 13.21
C LYS A 17 -3.66 -6.02 13.92
N ALA A 18 -5.00 -5.95 13.86
CA ALA A 18 -5.88 -6.93 14.50
C ALA A 18 -5.75 -8.37 13.95
N PHE A 19 -5.33 -8.52 12.69
CA PHE A 19 -5.03 -9.83 12.10
C PHE A 19 -3.61 -10.28 12.43
N SER A 20 -2.62 -9.39 12.38
CA SER A 20 -1.23 -9.71 12.75
C SER A 20 -1.12 -10.17 14.21
N GLU A 21 -1.91 -9.60 15.13
CA GLU A 21 -2.02 -10.07 16.53
C GLU A 21 -2.45 -11.54 16.67
N ARG A 22 -3.06 -12.10 15.61
CA ARG A 22 -3.52 -13.50 15.53
C ARG A 22 -2.61 -14.36 14.66
N GLY A 23 -1.48 -13.82 14.19
CA GLY A 23 -0.60 -14.47 13.21
C GLY A 23 -1.26 -14.65 11.85
N GLN A 24 -2.17 -13.76 11.46
CA GLN A 24 -2.92 -13.83 10.20
C GLN A 24 -2.68 -12.60 9.34
N VAL A 25 -2.92 -12.73 8.03
CA VAL A 25 -2.89 -11.60 7.09
C VAL A 25 -4.30 -11.17 6.72
N ALA A 26 -4.62 -9.89 6.94
CA ALA A 26 -5.88 -9.29 6.54
C ALA A 26 -5.95 -9.05 5.02
N LYS A 27 -6.17 -10.11 4.22
CA LYS A 27 -6.08 -10.06 2.74
C LYS A 27 -6.89 -8.92 2.09
N GLY A 28 -8.06 -8.59 2.63
CA GLY A 28 -8.87 -7.46 2.14
C GLY A 28 -8.26 -6.10 2.44
N ALA A 29 -7.64 -5.93 3.61
CA ALA A 29 -6.96 -4.70 4.01
C ALA A 29 -5.65 -4.51 3.21
N THR A 30 -4.85 -5.58 3.05
CA THR A 30 -3.64 -5.52 2.23
C THR A 30 -3.95 -5.23 0.76
N ARG A 31 -5.11 -5.67 0.24
CA ARG A 31 -5.57 -5.35 -1.13
C ARG A 31 -5.73 -3.84 -1.31
N ALA A 32 -6.27 -3.15 -0.30
CA ALA A 32 -6.42 -1.70 -0.32
C ALA A 32 -5.07 -0.97 -0.25
N ILE A 33 -4.08 -1.52 0.48
CA ILE A 33 -2.72 -1.00 0.50
C ILE A 33 -2.05 -1.22 -0.87
N ALA A 34 -2.15 -2.40 -1.47
CA ALA A 34 -1.60 -2.71 -2.79
C ALA A 34 -2.12 -1.76 -3.87
N GLY A 35 -3.44 -1.53 -3.90
CA GLY A 35 -4.04 -0.55 -4.80
C GLY A 35 -3.54 0.88 -4.57
N TRP A 36 -3.23 1.25 -3.32
CA TRP A 36 -2.67 2.55 -3.00
C TRP A 36 -1.20 2.69 -3.38
N VAL A 37 -0.38 1.64 -3.21
CA VAL A 37 1.00 1.59 -3.74
C VAL A 37 0.99 1.87 -5.24
N LEU A 38 0.13 1.18 -5.99
CA LEU A 38 -0.01 1.39 -7.42
C LEU A 38 -0.50 2.81 -7.75
N HIS A 39 -1.45 3.33 -6.98
CA HIS A 39 -1.96 4.70 -7.13
C HIS A 39 -0.86 5.76 -6.91
N LEU A 40 0.01 5.60 -5.90
CA LEU A 40 1.19 6.45 -5.67
C LEU A 40 2.19 6.38 -6.83
N ARG A 41 2.28 5.22 -7.50
CA ARG A 41 3.08 5.02 -8.71
C ARG A 41 2.37 5.48 -10.01
N GLY A 42 1.29 6.25 -9.90
CA GLY A 42 0.58 6.82 -11.04
C GLY A 42 -0.34 5.85 -11.79
N VAL A 43 -0.57 4.65 -11.26
CA VAL A 43 -1.46 3.66 -11.88
C VAL A 43 -2.92 3.97 -11.53
N GLY A 44 -3.74 4.25 -12.56
CA GLY A 44 -5.15 4.59 -12.39
C GLY A 44 -5.39 6.08 -12.51
N ALA A 45 -5.93 6.70 -11.45
CA ALA A 45 -6.23 8.14 -11.44
C ALA A 45 -5.04 8.96 -10.91
N PRO A 46 -4.95 10.26 -11.19
CA PRO A 46 -3.96 11.14 -10.58
C PRO A 46 -4.03 11.14 -9.05
N VAL A 47 -2.87 11.31 -8.40
CA VAL A 47 -2.78 11.46 -6.95
C VAL A 47 -3.24 12.85 -6.55
N ASP A 48 -4.34 12.93 -5.80
CA ASP A 48 -4.85 14.15 -5.17
C ASP A 48 -4.71 14.02 -3.65
N ASP A 49 -3.48 14.24 -3.18
CA ASP A 49 -3.09 14.13 -1.78
C ASP A 49 -1.82 14.96 -1.56
N LYS A 50 -1.98 16.17 -1.02
CA LYS A 50 -0.85 17.10 -0.84
C LYS A 50 0.22 16.57 0.11
N ALA A 51 -0.16 15.70 1.06
CA ALA A 51 0.78 15.10 1.99
C ALA A 51 1.53 13.92 1.37
N ALA A 52 1.12 13.43 0.20
CA ALA A 52 1.74 12.30 -0.47
C ALA A 52 2.90 12.68 -1.40
N VAL A 53 3.26 13.97 -1.56
CA VAL A 53 4.28 14.41 -2.53
C VAL A 53 5.60 13.64 -2.37
N GLU A 54 6.14 13.61 -1.16
CA GLU A 54 7.39 12.88 -0.86
C GLU A 54 7.22 11.37 -1.02
N LEU A 55 6.07 10.82 -0.60
CA LEU A 55 5.75 9.40 -0.76
C LEU A 55 5.69 8.97 -2.24
N VAL A 56 5.14 9.83 -3.10
CA VAL A 56 5.08 9.61 -4.54
C VAL A 56 6.50 9.58 -5.10
N GLU A 57 7.34 10.55 -4.75
CA GLU A 57 8.74 10.58 -5.19
C GLU A 57 9.48 9.29 -4.78
N GLN A 58 9.40 8.91 -3.50
CA GLN A 58 10.04 7.71 -2.97
C GLN A 58 9.50 6.42 -3.61
N ALA A 59 8.18 6.29 -3.78
CA ALA A 59 7.56 5.12 -4.39
C ALA A 59 7.92 4.94 -5.87
N ASN A 60 8.29 6.02 -6.57
CA ASN A 60 8.71 5.99 -7.98
C ASN A 60 10.24 5.87 -8.16
N ALA A 61 11.03 6.03 -7.09
CA ALA A 61 12.49 5.95 -7.17
C ALA A 61 13.02 4.52 -7.37
N GLY A 62 12.19 3.49 -7.15
CA GLY A 62 12.58 2.09 -7.19
C GLY A 62 11.57 1.14 -7.84
N ASP A 63 11.83 -0.16 -7.68
CA ASP A 63 10.92 -1.21 -8.15
C ASP A 63 9.66 -1.32 -7.28
N LEU A 64 8.76 -2.24 -7.66
CA LEU A 64 7.49 -2.39 -6.98
C LEU A 64 7.65 -2.82 -5.52
N ALA A 65 8.64 -3.67 -5.21
CA ALA A 65 8.93 -4.09 -3.85
C ALA A 65 9.40 -2.91 -2.99
N ALA A 66 10.30 -2.06 -3.51
CA ALA A 66 10.72 -0.84 -2.83
C ALA A 66 9.53 0.11 -2.55
N ALA A 67 8.60 0.25 -3.50
CA ALA A 67 7.41 1.06 -3.31
C ALA A 67 6.45 0.49 -2.24
N VAL A 68 6.36 -0.83 -2.13
CA VAL A 68 5.63 -1.49 -1.03
C VAL A 68 6.27 -1.15 0.30
N SER A 69 7.59 -1.25 0.42
CA SER A 69 8.32 -0.88 1.65
C SER A 69 8.06 0.57 2.05
N VAL A 70 8.18 1.52 1.11
CA VAL A 70 7.88 2.96 1.35
C VAL A 70 6.47 3.15 1.93
N ALA A 71 5.47 2.49 1.35
CA ALA A 71 4.10 2.61 1.84
C ALA A 71 3.91 1.99 3.23
N LEU A 72 4.51 0.82 3.50
CA LEU A 72 4.39 0.16 4.81
C LEU A 72 5.16 0.91 5.91
N ASP A 73 6.31 1.49 5.59
CA ASP A 73 7.09 2.35 6.49
C ASP A 73 6.31 3.60 6.88
N TYR A 74 5.60 4.19 5.92
CA TYR A 74 4.68 5.30 6.20
C TYR A 74 3.54 4.86 7.14
N LEU A 75 2.94 3.69 6.87
CA LEU A 75 1.83 3.14 7.66
C LEU A 75 2.24 2.55 9.01
N LYS A 76 3.54 2.47 9.31
CA LYS A 76 4.10 1.83 10.52
C LYS A 76 3.66 0.38 10.64
N VAL A 77 3.74 -0.36 9.54
CA VAL A 77 3.46 -1.78 9.44
C VAL A 77 4.76 -2.51 9.15
N ASP A 78 5.29 -3.21 10.15
CA ASP A 78 6.53 -3.99 10.07
C ASP A 78 6.19 -5.48 10.22
N ASP A 79 5.77 -6.09 9.11
CA ASP A 79 5.35 -7.50 9.04
C ASP A 79 5.66 -8.05 7.65
N ALA A 80 6.56 -9.03 7.58
CA ALA A 80 7.05 -9.61 6.33
C ALA A 80 5.92 -10.31 5.53
N SER A 81 5.01 -11.00 6.21
CA SER A 81 3.88 -11.68 5.53
C SER A 81 2.89 -10.68 4.95
N VAL A 82 2.73 -9.51 5.59
CA VAL A 82 1.97 -8.39 5.02
C VAL A 82 2.67 -7.82 3.80
N ALA A 83 3.98 -7.57 3.86
CA ALA A 83 4.76 -7.06 2.73
C ALA A 83 4.68 -7.97 1.49
N GLU A 84 4.91 -9.28 1.67
CA GLU A 84 4.77 -10.28 0.62
C GLU A 84 3.37 -10.30 0.01
N THR A 85 2.33 -10.23 0.85
CA THR A 85 0.94 -10.25 0.37
C THR A 85 0.58 -8.98 -0.40
N VAL A 86 1.02 -7.80 0.06
CA VAL A 86 0.79 -6.53 -0.63
C VAL A 86 1.49 -6.52 -1.99
N LEU A 87 2.74 -6.98 -2.05
CA LEU A 87 3.49 -7.09 -3.31
C LEU A 87 2.78 -8.02 -4.31
N ALA A 88 2.45 -9.24 -3.88
CA ALA A 88 1.76 -10.21 -4.74
C ALA A 88 0.42 -9.66 -5.28
N GLN A 89 -0.35 -8.97 -4.43
CA GLN A 89 -1.61 -8.35 -4.84
C GLN A 89 -1.41 -7.19 -5.82
N ALA A 90 -0.33 -6.40 -5.67
CA ALA A 90 -0.02 -5.31 -6.60
C ALA A 90 0.39 -5.86 -7.98
N GLU A 91 1.21 -6.92 -8.01
CA GLU A 91 1.58 -7.61 -9.26
C GLU A 91 0.37 -8.20 -9.98
N GLU A 92 -0.51 -8.88 -9.23
CA GLU A 92 -1.77 -9.43 -9.75
C GLU A 92 -2.64 -8.34 -10.38
N MET A 93 -2.82 -7.20 -9.70
CA MET A 93 -3.58 -6.06 -10.22
C MET A 93 -2.97 -5.48 -11.51
N LEU A 94 -1.65 -5.41 -11.60
CA LEU A 94 -0.95 -4.97 -12.81
C LEU A 94 -1.15 -5.96 -13.96
N ALA A 95 -1.14 -7.27 -13.67
CA ALA A 95 -1.35 -8.31 -14.67
C ALA A 95 -2.79 -8.29 -15.22
N MET A 96 -3.80 -8.00 -14.38
CA MET A 96 -5.22 -7.89 -14.77
C MET A 96 -5.54 -6.70 -15.69
N ARG A 97 -4.62 -5.72 -15.81
CA ARG A 97 -4.80 -4.53 -16.65
C ARG A 97 -4.41 -4.74 -18.13
N ARG A 98 -3.94 -5.93 -18.49
CA ARG A 98 -3.50 -6.29 -19.84
C ARG A 98 -4.65 -6.79 -20.70
#